data_AF-A0A662LP14-F1
#
_entry.id   AF-A0A662LP14-F1
#
_cell.length_a   1.000
_cell.length_b   1.000
_cell.length_c   1.000
_cell.angle_alpha   90.00
_cell.angle_beta   90.00
_cell.angle_gamma   90.00
#
_symmetry.space_group_name_H-M   'P 1'
#
loop_
_entity.id
_entity.type
_entity.pdbx_description
1 polymer ?
#
loop_
_entity_poly.entity_id
_entity_poly.type
_entity_poly.pdbx_seq_one_letter_code
_entity_poly.pdbx_strand_id
1 'polypeptide(L)'
;MDTENVNVDSNIENLELYSDNYPFRLSLRINNFENESSYKKFIKNCEMMIRRSIEYKLWRNYIIDVLQINECMITHESIHDLTIEVHHHLPSLFSLISALVNKHMDKNQEFCTFEICQEAIELHFKNKIGYVTLIKSMHEKFHNGKLTIPIGFVKGDYRYFVNEYSKYLDEDELEKIDLRLATNESNCTWSRDEYPNVSEEVYK
;
A
#
# COMPACT_ATOMS: atom_id res chain seq x y z
N MET A 1 -36.92 -24.34 -11.40
CA MET A 1 -35.53 -24.77 -11.63
C MET A 1 -34.92 -24.86 -10.26
N ASP A 2 -34.85 -26.07 -9.72
CA ASP A 2 -34.20 -26.31 -8.45
C ASP A 2 -32.71 -26.00 -8.62
N THR A 3 -32.20 -25.07 -7.81
CA THR A 3 -30.76 -24.88 -7.67
C THR A 3 -30.25 -26.07 -6.87
N GLU A 4 -29.87 -27.14 -7.57
CA GLU A 4 -29.09 -28.20 -6.95
C GLU A 4 -27.89 -27.54 -6.27
N ASN A 5 -27.74 -27.78 -4.96
CA ASN A 5 -26.59 -27.30 -4.20
C ASN A 5 -25.33 -27.95 -4.77
N VAL A 6 -24.63 -27.22 -5.63
CA VAL A 6 -23.32 -27.62 -6.13
C VAL A 6 -22.36 -27.57 -4.95
N ASN A 7 -21.94 -28.74 -4.47
CA ASN A 7 -20.88 -28.80 -3.48
C ASN A 7 -19.54 -28.50 -4.18
N VAL A 8 -18.80 -27.55 -3.63
CA VAL A 8 -17.44 -27.20 -4.07
C VAL A 8 -16.50 -27.67 -2.97
N ASP A 9 -15.65 -28.63 -3.30
CA ASP A 9 -14.68 -29.23 -2.40
C ASP A 9 -13.26 -28.76 -2.76
N SER A 10 -12.32 -28.95 -1.83
CA SER A 10 -10.92 -28.57 -1.99
C SER A 10 -10.00 -29.78 -1.90
N ASN A 11 -9.10 -29.93 -2.86
CA ASN A 11 -8.01 -30.89 -2.81
C ASN A 11 -6.74 -30.20 -2.28
N ILE A 12 -6.34 -30.55 -1.06
CA ILE A 12 -5.19 -29.94 -0.37
C ILE A 12 -3.86 -30.39 -1.01
N GLU A 13 -3.76 -31.63 -1.49
CA GLU A 13 -2.53 -32.16 -2.08
C GLU A 13 -2.19 -31.48 -3.40
N ASN A 14 -3.21 -31.25 -4.24
CA ASN A 14 -3.05 -30.62 -5.54
C ASN A 14 -3.26 -29.10 -5.52
N LEU A 15 -3.70 -28.53 -4.39
CA LEU A 15 -4.06 -27.11 -4.24
C LEU A 15 -5.12 -26.67 -5.26
N GLU A 16 -6.20 -27.44 -5.37
CA GLU A 16 -7.28 -27.19 -6.34
C GLU A 16 -8.66 -27.13 -5.66
N LEU A 17 -9.56 -26.34 -6.23
CA LEU A 17 -11.01 -26.44 -6.00
C LEU A 17 -11.62 -27.30 -7.10
N TYR A 18 -12.55 -28.17 -6.72
CA TYR A 18 -13.26 -29.03 -7.65
C TYR A 18 -14.72 -29.24 -7.22
N SER A 19 -15.52 -29.77 -8.12
CA SER A 19 -16.87 -30.25 -7.82
C SER A 19 -17.08 -31.55 -8.58
N ASP A 20 -17.61 -32.58 -7.93
CA ASP A 20 -17.89 -33.86 -8.60
C ASP A 20 -18.93 -33.71 -9.73
N ASN A 21 -19.71 -32.62 -9.70
CA ASN A 21 -20.72 -32.30 -10.71
C ASN A 21 -20.14 -31.61 -11.96
N TYR A 22 -18.89 -31.16 -11.94
CA TYR A 22 -18.26 -30.42 -13.05
C TYR A 22 -16.87 -30.95 -13.39
N PRO A 23 -16.48 -30.97 -14.68
CA PRO A 23 -15.18 -31.48 -15.09
C PRO A 23 -14.02 -30.52 -14.81
N PHE A 24 -14.31 -29.31 -14.34
CA PHE A 24 -13.32 -28.25 -14.17
C PHE A 24 -12.70 -28.29 -12.77
N ARG A 25 -11.37 -28.10 -12.73
CA ARG A 25 -10.59 -27.91 -11.50
C ARG A 25 -9.97 -26.52 -11.57
N LEU A 26 -10.03 -25.79 -10.46
CA LEU A 26 -9.47 -24.45 -10.35
C LEU A 26 -8.28 -24.47 -9.41
N SER A 27 -7.09 -24.12 -9.91
CA SER A 27 -5.91 -23.99 -9.05
C SER A 27 -6.09 -22.85 -8.04
N LEU A 28 -5.65 -23.09 -6.81
CA LEU A 28 -5.56 -22.08 -5.74
C LEU A 28 -4.38 -21.12 -5.94
N ARG A 29 -3.47 -21.43 -6.88
CA ARG A 29 -2.29 -20.62 -7.23
C ARG A 29 -2.32 -20.27 -8.71
N ILE A 30 -1.76 -19.11 -9.02
CA ILE A 30 -1.64 -18.61 -10.40
C ILE A 30 -0.20 -18.20 -10.67
N ASN A 31 0.20 -18.20 -11.94
CA ASN A 31 1.50 -17.68 -12.37
C ASN A 31 1.36 -16.57 -13.43
N ASN A 32 0.14 -16.28 -13.88
CA ASN A 32 -0.16 -15.24 -14.85
C ASN A 32 -1.59 -14.71 -14.69
N PHE A 33 -1.95 -13.74 -15.51
CA PHE A 33 -3.29 -13.18 -15.59
C PHE A 33 -3.77 -13.19 -17.04
N GLU A 34 -5.04 -13.53 -17.25
CA GLU A 34 -5.66 -13.51 -18.58
C GLU A 34 -5.70 -12.10 -19.19
N ASN A 35 -5.86 -11.07 -18.37
CA ASN A 35 -5.99 -9.69 -18.80
C ASN A 35 -5.66 -8.70 -17.67
N GLU A 36 -5.51 -7.44 -18.04
CA GLU A 36 -5.20 -6.36 -17.10
C GLU A 36 -6.29 -6.15 -16.02
N SER A 37 -7.55 -6.48 -16.33
CA SER A 37 -8.66 -6.35 -15.37
C SER A 37 -8.55 -7.38 -14.25
N SER A 38 -8.21 -8.64 -14.57
CA SER A 38 -7.99 -9.67 -13.55
C SER A 38 -6.76 -9.39 -12.71
N TYR A 39 -5.68 -8.88 -13.33
CA TYR A 39 -4.50 -8.37 -12.62
C TYR A 39 -4.88 -7.27 -11.61
N LYS A 40 -5.51 -6.19 -12.05
CA LYS A 40 -5.90 -5.07 -11.16
C LYS A 40 -6.82 -5.52 -10.03
N LYS A 41 -7.76 -6.44 -10.28
CA LYS A 41 -8.63 -7.02 -9.24
C LYS A 41 -7.83 -7.78 -8.20
N PHE A 42 -6.86 -8.60 -8.62
CA PHE A 42 -5.98 -9.32 -7.70
C PHE A 42 -5.18 -8.37 -6.80
N ILE A 43 -4.58 -7.32 -7.39
CA ILE A 43 -3.86 -6.29 -6.64
C ILE A 43 -4.78 -5.63 -5.60
N LYS A 44 -5.99 -5.20 -6.00
CA LYS A 44 -6.96 -4.56 -5.09
C LYS A 44 -7.42 -5.47 -3.96
N ASN A 45 -7.56 -6.77 -4.23
CA ASN A 45 -7.89 -7.76 -3.20
C ASN A 45 -6.74 -7.90 -2.18
N CYS A 46 -5.49 -7.94 -2.64
CA CYS A 46 -4.33 -7.93 -1.75
C CYS A 46 -4.29 -6.65 -0.89
N GLU A 47 -4.49 -5.47 -1.49
CA GLU A 47 -4.54 -4.20 -0.75
C GLU A 47 -5.60 -4.24 0.36
N MET A 48 -6.79 -4.75 0.05
CA MET A 48 -7.89 -4.87 1.01
C MET A 48 -7.54 -5.82 2.14
N MET A 49 -6.97 -6.98 1.83
CA MET A 49 -6.59 -7.98 2.82
C MET A 49 -5.51 -7.46 3.76
N ILE A 50 -4.47 -6.82 3.22
CA ILE A 50 -3.42 -6.18 4.02
C ILE A 50 -4.00 -5.12 4.94
N ARG A 51 -4.80 -4.19 4.42
CA ARG A 51 -5.36 -3.08 5.22
C ARG A 51 -6.25 -3.53 6.37
N ARG A 52 -6.90 -4.70 6.22
CA ARG A 52 -7.78 -5.32 7.23
C ARG A 52 -7.05 -6.31 8.15
N SER A 53 -5.81 -6.67 7.83
CA SER A 53 -5.02 -7.62 8.60
C SER A 53 -4.66 -7.08 9.99
N ILE A 54 -4.53 -8.00 10.94
CA ILE A 54 -4.10 -7.67 12.31
C ILE A 54 -2.65 -7.21 12.28
N GLU A 55 -1.83 -7.83 11.45
CA GLU A 55 -0.42 -7.56 11.25
C GLU A 55 -0.19 -6.13 10.77
N TYR A 56 -0.96 -5.66 9.79
CA TYR A 56 -0.86 -4.27 9.33
C TYR A 56 -1.28 -3.28 10.40
N LYS A 57 -2.32 -3.61 11.19
CA LYS A 57 -2.72 -2.79 12.35
C LYS A 57 -1.59 -2.73 13.38
N LEU A 58 -0.95 -3.86 13.71
CA LEU A 58 0.17 -3.93 14.64
C LEU A 58 1.36 -3.11 14.14
N TRP A 59 1.69 -3.17 12.85
CA TRP A 59 2.76 -2.36 12.28
C TRP A 59 2.49 -0.85 12.40
N ARG A 60 1.28 -0.40 12.08
CA ARG A 60 0.91 1.03 12.24
C ARG A 60 0.96 1.47 13.70
N ASN A 61 0.44 0.64 14.61
CA ASN A 61 0.48 0.92 16.04
C ASN A 61 1.92 0.95 16.56
N TYR A 62 2.80 0.08 16.06
CA TYR A 62 4.22 0.12 16.41
C TYR A 62 4.86 1.47 16.05
N ILE A 63 4.56 2.02 14.87
CA ILE A 63 5.05 3.34 14.44
C ILE A 63 4.56 4.45 15.39
N ILE A 64 3.27 4.46 15.71
CA ILE A 64 2.65 5.53 16.49
C ILE A 64 2.97 5.39 17.98
N ASP A 65 2.70 4.22 18.56
CA ASP A 65 2.69 3.98 20.00
C ASP A 65 4.06 3.60 20.55
N VAL A 66 4.91 2.95 19.74
CA VAL A 66 6.23 2.45 20.21
C VAL A 66 7.36 3.35 19.74
N LEU A 67 7.39 3.70 18.45
CA LEU A 67 8.39 4.63 17.92
C LEU A 67 8.06 6.11 18.23
N GLN A 68 6.87 6.38 18.80
CA GLN A 68 6.42 7.73 19.16
C GLN A 68 6.44 8.70 17.97
N ILE A 69 6.12 8.18 16.78
CA ILE A 69 5.91 8.98 15.57
C ILE A 69 4.41 9.28 15.52
N ASN A 70 3.97 10.18 16.40
CA ASN A 70 2.56 10.42 16.71
C ASN A 70 2.14 11.89 16.47
N GLU A 71 2.89 12.58 15.60
CA GLU A 71 2.58 13.92 15.11
C GLU A 71 2.47 13.90 13.58
N CYS A 72 1.68 14.83 13.05
CA CYS A 72 1.65 15.12 11.62
C CYS A 72 3.00 15.68 11.19
N MET A 73 3.64 15.06 10.19
CA MET A 73 4.93 15.54 9.70
C MET A 73 4.87 16.93 9.04
N ILE A 74 3.65 17.38 8.66
CA ILE A 74 3.44 18.65 7.96
C ILE A 74 2.95 19.75 8.89
N THR A 75 1.96 19.46 9.73
CA THR A 75 1.33 20.47 10.61
C THR A 75 1.86 20.45 12.04
N HIS A 76 2.61 19.42 12.43
CA HIS A 76 3.07 19.16 13.79
C HIS A 76 1.94 19.00 14.82
N GLU A 77 0.70 18.85 14.38
CA GLU A 77 -0.41 18.53 15.27
C GLU A 77 -0.26 17.10 15.80
N SER A 78 -0.56 16.94 17.08
CA SER A 78 -0.34 15.71 17.82
C SER A 78 -1.55 14.78 17.77
N ILE A 79 -1.31 13.51 18.09
CA ILE A 79 -2.37 12.51 18.26
C ILE A 79 -3.38 12.84 19.38
N HIS A 80 -3.03 13.74 20.31
CA HIS A 80 -3.93 14.17 21.38
C HIS A 80 -5.07 15.06 20.86
N ASP A 81 -4.81 15.79 19.78
CA ASP A 81 -5.76 16.74 19.20
C ASP A 81 -6.49 16.15 18.00
N LEU A 82 -5.79 15.33 17.20
CA LEU A 82 -6.27 14.84 15.91
C LEU A 82 -5.91 13.36 15.65
N THR A 83 -6.66 12.73 14.74
CA THR A 83 -6.33 11.38 14.25
C THR A 83 -5.12 11.41 13.33
N ILE A 84 -4.04 10.74 13.74
CA ILE A 84 -2.84 10.51 12.93
C ILE A 84 -2.96 9.19 12.16
N GLU A 85 -2.64 9.23 10.88
CA GLU A 85 -2.64 8.09 9.97
C GLU A 85 -1.24 7.88 9.37
N VAL A 86 -0.81 6.62 9.31
CA VAL A 86 0.41 6.23 8.60
C VAL A 86 0.09 6.11 7.11
N HIS A 87 0.68 7.01 6.34
CA HIS A 87 0.52 7.08 4.88
C HIS A 87 1.72 6.43 4.18
N HIS A 88 1.45 5.51 3.26
CA HIS A 88 2.46 4.93 2.37
C HIS A 88 3.02 5.98 1.42
N HIS A 89 4.31 6.26 1.53
CA HIS A 89 4.98 7.19 0.64
C HIS A 89 6.29 6.59 0.13
N LEU A 90 6.24 6.07 -1.10
CA LEU A 90 7.27 5.26 -1.77
C LEU A 90 7.50 3.88 -1.14
N PRO A 91 6.90 2.82 -1.72
CA PRO A 91 5.87 2.82 -2.78
C PRO A 91 4.48 3.19 -2.27
N SER A 92 3.52 3.35 -3.20
CA SER A 92 2.11 3.17 -2.83
C SER A 92 1.83 1.70 -2.52
N LEU A 93 0.76 1.38 -1.78
CA LEU A 93 0.43 -0.04 -1.54
C LEU A 93 0.15 -0.77 -2.86
N PHE A 94 -0.54 -0.15 -3.81
CA PHE A 94 -0.76 -0.70 -5.15
C PHE A 94 0.59 -1.08 -5.82
N SER A 95 1.54 -0.14 -5.86
CA SER A 95 2.85 -0.36 -6.48
C SER A 95 3.70 -1.40 -5.78
N LEU A 96 3.61 -1.49 -4.44
CA LEU A 96 4.25 -2.56 -3.69
C LEU A 96 3.75 -3.94 -4.14
N ILE A 97 2.43 -4.10 -4.20
CA ILE A 97 1.82 -5.38 -4.57
C ILE A 97 2.07 -5.69 -6.04
N SER A 98 1.96 -4.70 -6.92
CA SER A 98 2.27 -4.84 -8.34
C SER A 98 3.70 -5.33 -8.56
N ALA A 99 4.69 -4.72 -7.90
CA ALA A 99 6.08 -5.17 -8.00
C ALA A 99 6.30 -6.59 -7.45
N LEU A 100 5.63 -6.96 -6.34
CA LEU A 100 5.73 -8.32 -5.79
C LEU A 100 5.15 -9.35 -6.76
N VAL A 101 3.96 -9.09 -7.30
CA VAL A 101 3.31 -9.97 -8.27
C VAL A 101 4.16 -10.11 -9.53
N ASN A 102 4.61 -8.99 -10.10
CA ASN A 102 5.43 -8.98 -11.30
C ASN A 102 6.77 -9.71 -11.09
N LYS A 103 7.37 -9.62 -9.89
CA LYS A 103 8.56 -10.40 -9.52
C LYS A 103 8.31 -11.91 -9.55
N HIS A 104 7.16 -12.37 -9.07
CA HIS A 104 6.81 -13.79 -9.14
C HIS A 104 6.58 -14.24 -10.58
N MET A 105 5.85 -13.44 -11.38
CA MET A 105 5.61 -13.71 -12.80
C MET A 105 6.92 -13.77 -13.60
N ASP A 106 7.85 -12.82 -13.42
CA ASP A 106 9.18 -12.78 -14.04
C ASP A 106 10.00 -14.05 -13.74
N LYS A 107 9.84 -14.61 -12.54
CA LYS A 107 10.52 -15.83 -12.10
C LYS A 107 9.77 -17.12 -12.45
N ASN A 108 8.63 -17.03 -13.14
CA ASN A 108 7.72 -18.16 -13.38
C ASN A 108 7.34 -18.91 -12.08
N GLN A 109 7.19 -18.17 -10.98
CA GLN A 109 6.79 -18.70 -9.68
C GLN A 109 5.27 -18.59 -9.53
N GLU A 110 4.63 -19.68 -9.12
CA GLU A 110 3.20 -19.67 -8.76
C GLU A 110 3.00 -19.00 -7.41
N PHE A 111 1.97 -18.17 -7.31
CA PHE A 111 1.63 -17.42 -6.11
C PHE A 111 0.12 -17.42 -5.85
N CYS A 112 -0.24 -17.12 -4.61
CA CYS A 112 -1.61 -16.78 -4.23
C CYS A 112 -1.66 -15.46 -3.44
N THR A 113 -2.87 -14.95 -3.20
CA THR A 113 -3.11 -13.69 -2.49
C THR A 113 -2.43 -13.66 -1.11
N PHE A 114 -2.44 -14.79 -0.38
CA PHE A 114 -1.89 -14.88 0.97
C PHE A 114 -0.37 -14.69 0.99
N GLU A 115 0.34 -15.30 0.03
CA GLU A 115 1.80 -15.21 -0.06
C GLU A 115 2.25 -13.78 -0.42
N ILE A 116 1.59 -13.16 -1.40
CA ILE A 116 1.88 -11.77 -1.77
C ILE A 116 1.61 -10.83 -0.59
N CYS A 117 0.53 -11.04 0.14
CA CYS A 117 0.21 -10.22 1.32
C CYS A 117 1.20 -10.45 2.46
N GLN A 118 1.63 -11.68 2.69
CA GLN A 118 2.65 -12.00 3.67
C GLN A 118 3.98 -11.31 3.33
N GLU A 119 4.45 -11.41 2.09
CA GLU A 119 5.67 -10.73 1.65
C GLU A 119 5.57 -9.21 1.84
N ALA A 120 4.42 -8.62 1.49
CA ALA A 120 4.20 -7.20 1.70
C ALA A 120 4.29 -6.85 3.19
N ILE A 121 3.58 -7.56 4.08
CA ILE A 121 3.64 -7.35 5.53
C ILE A 121 5.06 -7.49 6.07
N GLU A 122 5.81 -8.51 5.63
CA GLU A 122 7.19 -8.67 6.05
C GLU A 122 8.07 -7.47 5.68
N LEU A 123 7.88 -6.88 4.49
CA LEU A 123 8.61 -5.67 4.10
C LEU A 123 8.27 -4.47 5.01
N HIS A 124 7.01 -4.34 5.45
CA HIS A 124 6.62 -3.31 6.42
C HIS A 124 7.34 -3.50 7.76
N PHE A 125 7.33 -4.71 8.32
CA PHE A 125 8.00 -5.00 9.60
C PHE A 125 9.53 -4.94 9.50
N LYS A 126 10.11 -5.22 8.33
CA LYS A 126 11.53 -5.02 8.05
C LYS A 126 11.90 -3.54 7.80
N ASN A 127 10.93 -2.62 7.91
CA ASN A 127 11.09 -1.19 7.67
C ASN A 127 11.62 -0.84 6.27
N LYS A 128 11.25 -1.64 5.26
CA LYS A 128 11.69 -1.55 3.85
C LYS A 128 10.70 -0.79 2.96
N ILE A 129 9.68 -0.17 3.56
CA ILE A 129 8.61 0.57 2.90
C ILE A 129 8.60 1.98 3.46
N GLY A 130 8.57 2.98 2.57
CA GLY A 130 8.50 4.38 2.94
C GLY A 130 7.14 4.78 3.49
N TYR A 131 7.13 5.59 4.54
CA TYR A 131 5.91 6.10 5.14
C TYR A 131 6.10 7.51 5.73
N VAL A 132 4.98 8.18 5.95
CA VAL A 132 4.90 9.48 6.62
C VAL A 132 3.62 9.52 7.45
N THR A 133 3.65 10.20 8.60
CA THR A 133 2.48 10.39 9.45
C THR A 133 1.77 11.67 9.09
N LEU A 134 0.47 11.57 8.82
CA LEU A 134 -0.38 12.68 8.40
C LEU A 134 -1.65 12.68 9.23
N ILE A 135 -2.20 13.86 9.50
CA ILE A 135 -3.61 13.95 9.88
C ILE A 135 -4.50 13.57 8.69
N LYS A 136 -5.72 13.12 9.00
CA LYS A 136 -6.70 12.68 8.00
C LYS A 136 -6.90 13.68 6.84
N SER A 137 -7.02 14.97 7.12
CA SER A 137 -7.21 15.99 6.08
C SER A 137 -6.00 16.13 5.16
N MET A 138 -4.77 15.95 5.67
CA MET A 138 -3.55 15.99 4.85
C MET A 138 -3.43 14.74 4.00
N HIS A 139 -3.78 13.59 4.57
CA HIS A 139 -3.84 12.34 3.84
C HIS A 139 -4.82 12.42 2.66
N GLU A 140 -5.99 13.03 2.86
CA GLU A 140 -6.97 13.27 1.79
C GLU A 140 -6.44 14.26 0.74
N LYS A 141 -5.84 15.39 1.14
CA LYS A 141 -5.22 16.34 0.20
C LYS A 141 -4.14 15.68 -0.66
N PHE A 142 -3.34 14.77 -0.09
CA PHE A 142 -2.34 14.01 -0.83
C PHE A 142 -2.98 13.15 -1.93
N HIS A 143 -3.98 12.32 -1.58
CA HIS A 143 -4.67 11.47 -2.55
C HIS A 143 -5.38 12.27 -3.65
N ASN A 144 -5.79 13.50 -3.36
CA ASN A 144 -6.42 14.41 -4.32
C ASN A 144 -5.40 15.19 -5.17
N GLY A 145 -4.09 14.94 -5.04
CA GLY A 145 -3.04 15.63 -5.79
C GLY A 145 -2.89 17.11 -5.41
N LYS A 146 -3.36 17.50 -4.22
CA LYS A 146 -3.28 18.88 -3.69
C LYS A 146 -2.17 19.06 -2.65
N LEU A 147 -1.47 17.99 -2.32
CA LEU A 147 -0.37 17.98 -1.38
C LEU A 147 0.76 17.11 -1.94
N THR A 148 1.95 17.69 -2.06
CA THR A 148 3.21 16.99 -2.32
C THR A 148 3.94 16.78 -1.00
N ILE A 149 4.76 15.74 -0.86
CA ILE A 149 5.47 15.45 0.39
C ILE A 149 6.96 15.48 0.09
N PRO A 150 7.75 16.34 0.75
CA PRO A 150 9.21 16.30 0.62
C PRO A 150 9.74 14.90 0.90
N ILE A 151 10.63 14.41 0.06
CA ILE A 151 11.23 13.09 0.25
C ILE A 151 12.01 12.98 1.57
N GLY A 152 12.51 14.11 2.09
CA GLY A 152 13.17 14.19 3.40
C GLY A 152 12.25 13.90 4.59
N PHE A 153 10.93 14.00 4.42
CA PHE A 153 9.94 13.72 5.47
C PHE A 153 9.58 12.24 5.57
N VAL A 154 9.96 11.45 4.56
CA VAL A 154 9.64 10.03 4.45
C VAL A 154 10.58 9.22 5.34
N LYS A 155 9.99 8.45 6.25
CA LYS A 155 10.67 7.48 7.09
C LYS A 155 10.64 6.10 6.43
N GLY A 156 11.44 5.17 6.97
CA GLY A 156 11.60 3.82 6.39
C GLY A 156 12.63 3.79 5.25
N ASP A 157 13.13 2.59 4.96
CA ASP A 157 14.10 2.37 3.89
C ASP A 157 13.40 2.19 2.54
N TYR A 158 12.81 3.27 2.04
CA TYR A 158 12.20 3.28 0.70
C TYR A 158 13.25 3.06 -0.41
N ARG A 159 14.53 3.33 -0.15
CA ARG A 159 15.62 3.10 -1.11
C ARG A 159 15.78 1.63 -1.39
N TYR A 160 15.65 0.78 -0.37
CA TYR A 160 15.58 -0.67 -0.58
C TYR A 160 14.50 -1.04 -1.58
N PHE A 161 13.27 -0.50 -1.41
CA PHE A 161 12.19 -0.80 -2.35
C PHE A 161 12.54 -0.37 -3.77
N VAL A 162 12.96 0.88 -3.96
CA VAL A 162 13.32 1.42 -5.29
C VAL A 162 14.42 0.57 -5.94
N ASN A 163 15.49 0.25 -5.21
CA ASN A 163 16.61 -0.51 -5.76
C ASN A 163 16.23 -1.95 -6.14
N GLU A 164 15.43 -2.63 -5.32
CA GLU A 164 15.11 -4.03 -5.51
C GLU A 164 13.92 -4.27 -6.44
N TYR A 165 12.97 -3.34 -6.49
CA TYR A 165 11.66 -3.54 -7.09
C TYR A 165 11.33 -2.65 -8.28
N SER A 166 12.09 -1.58 -8.57
CA SER A 166 11.80 -0.70 -9.72
C SER A 166 11.77 -1.44 -11.06
N LYS A 167 12.59 -2.47 -11.24
CA LYS A 167 12.56 -3.31 -12.46
C LYS A 167 11.27 -4.12 -12.68
N TYR A 168 10.40 -4.17 -11.67
CA TYR A 168 9.11 -4.88 -11.71
C TYR A 168 7.92 -3.93 -11.80
N LEU A 169 8.16 -2.63 -11.99
CA LEU A 169 7.12 -1.60 -12.14
C LEU A 169 6.97 -1.20 -13.61
N ASP A 170 5.79 -0.70 -13.95
CA ASP A 170 5.56 -0.07 -15.25
C ASP A 170 6.13 1.36 -15.30
N GLU A 171 6.17 1.93 -16.50
CA GLU A 171 6.71 3.27 -16.74
C GLU A 171 5.95 4.36 -15.96
N ASP A 172 4.61 4.29 -15.93
CA ASP A 172 3.75 5.23 -15.20
C ASP A 172 4.03 5.22 -13.68
N GLU A 173 4.34 4.04 -13.12
CA GLU A 173 4.70 3.88 -11.72
C GLU A 173 6.10 4.42 -11.43
N LEU A 174 7.06 4.18 -12.32
CA LEU A 174 8.42 4.72 -12.21
C LEU A 174 8.42 6.25 -12.28
N GLU A 175 7.68 6.84 -13.21
CA GLU A 175 7.54 8.30 -13.31
C GLU A 175 6.99 8.92 -12.01
N LYS A 176 5.98 8.28 -11.39
CA LYS A 176 5.44 8.72 -10.09
C LYS A 176 6.46 8.60 -8.97
N ILE A 177 7.30 7.57 -8.98
CA ILE A 177 8.37 7.39 -8.00
C ILE A 177 9.41 8.50 -8.18
N ASP A 178 9.86 8.74 -9.40
CA ASP A 178 10.87 9.75 -9.71
C ASP A 178 10.40 11.16 -9.33
N LEU A 179 9.14 11.50 -9.63
CA LEU A 179 8.54 12.77 -9.23
C LEU A 179 8.55 12.94 -7.69
N ARG A 180 8.19 11.90 -6.95
CA ARG A 180 8.20 11.92 -5.48
C ARG A 180 9.62 11.99 -4.91
N LEU A 181 10.59 11.29 -5.52
CA LEU A 181 12.00 11.36 -5.14
C LEU A 181 12.60 12.76 -5.37
N ALA A 182 12.17 13.45 -6.44
CA ALA A 182 12.59 14.82 -6.74
C ALA A 182 11.90 15.88 -5.86
N THR A 183 10.79 15.53 -5.21
CA THR A 183 10.05 16.46 -4.34
C THR A 183 10.84 16.75 -3.07
N ASN A 184 11.07 18.02 -2.78
CA ASN A 184 11.79 18.52 -1.62
C ASN A 184 11.11 19.80 -1.11
N GLU A 185 11.51 20.29 0.06
CA GLU A 185 10.86 21.45 0.70
C GLU A 185 10.85 22.72 -0.18
N SER A 186 11.80 22.86 -1.10
CA SER A 186 11.89 24.04 -1.98
C SER A 186 10.95 24.00 -3.20
N ASN A 187 10.40 22.84 -3.55
CA ASN A 187 9.53 22.66 -4.72
C ASN A 187 8.14 22.13 -4.38
N CYS A 188 7.76 22.16 -3.09
CA CYS A 188 6.42 21.77 -2.67
C CYS A 188 5.34 22.70 -3.22
N THR A 189 4.19 22.12 -3.53
CA THR A 189 2.99 22.80 -4.05
C THR A 189 2.19 23.55 -2.99
N TRP A 190 2.76 23.71 -1.80
CA TRP A 190 2.15 24.33 -0.63
C TRP A 190 3.27 24.93 0.22
N SER A 191 3.00 26.08 0.83
CA SER A 191 3.81 26.59 1.93
C SER A 191 3.04 26.45 3.25
N ARG A 192 3.78 26.27 4.36
CA ARG A 192 3.19 26.16 5.70
C ARG A 192 2.30 27.37 6.04
N ASP A 193 2.66 28.54 5.52
CA ASP A 193 2.03 29.82 5.85
C ASP A 193 0.87 30.17 4.90
N GLU A 194 0.62 29.39 3.85
CA GLU A 194 -0.53 29.54 2.94
C GLU A 194 -1.78 28.78 3.42
N TYR A 195 -1.87 28.44 4.71
CA TYR A 195 -3.12 27.97 5.30
C TYR A 195 -4.10 29.14 5.46
N PRO A 196 -5.23 29.16 4.75
CA PRO A 196 -6.30 30.11 5.06
C PRO A 196 -6.97 29.63 6.35
N ASN A 197 -6.41 29.99 7.51
CA ASN A 197 -7.08 30.09 8.82
C ASN A 197 -6.15 30.49 9.97
N VAL A 198 -5.18 31.39 9.74
CA VAL A 198 -4.59 32.18 10.84
C VAL A 198 -4.84 33.65 10.55
N SER A 199 -6.10 34.07 10.68
CA SER A 199 -6.36 35.48 10.97
C SER A 199 -5.90 35.73 12.40
N GLU A 200 -4.81 36.47 12.57
CA GLU A 200 -4.26 36.97 13.84
C GLU A 200 -5.18 37.96 14.58
N GLU A 201 -6.49 37.75 14.58
CA GLU A 201 -7.47 38.60 15.29
C GLU A 201 -8.31 37.80 16.29
N VAL A 202 -7.66 37.06 17.19
CA VAL A 202 -8.30 36.60 18.44
C VAL A 202 -7.35 36.75 19.62
N TYR A 203 -6.66 37.89 19.75
CA TYR A 203 -6.12 38.37 21.03
C TYR A 203 -6.01 39.91 20.99
N LYS A 204 -7.16 40.58 21.07
CA LYS A 204 -7.29 41.96 21.58
C LYS A 204 -8.56 42.05 22.41
#